data_AF-F5R8Y6-F1
#
_entry.id   AF-F5R8Y6-F1
#
_cell.length_a   1.000
_cell.length_b   1.000
_cell.length_c   1.000
_cell.angle_alpha   90.00
_cell.angle_beta   90.00
_cell.angle_gamma   90.00
#
_symmetry.space_group_name_H-M   'P 1'
#
loop_
_entity.id
_entity.type
_entity.pdbx_description
1 polymer ?
#
loop_
_entity_poly.entity_id
_entity_poly.type
_entity_poly.pdbx_seq_one_letter_code
_entity_poly.pdbx_strand_id
1 'polypeptide(L)'
;MRLLPLSALLLLLTAGLARAELPAVPDPAAWSALPPAQRETEARALRERLKSATPEQRRQFRERLRERMSSLPPEQRREIGERLREDWKSMNDQERERLRAERRAYVQSLSPDERRALLRERREMLERMSPEERRRLKRELEH
;
A
#
# COMPACT_ATOMS: atom_id res chain seq x y z
N MET A 1 -11.09 66.98 -4.40
CA MET A 1 -11.22 65.95 -5.46
C MET A 1 -9.85 65.59 -6.01
N ARG A 2 -9.29 64.44 -5.64
CA ARG A 2 -8.40 63.61 -6.47
C ARG A 2 -8.54 62.16 -5.94
N LEU A 3 -9.37 61.39 -6.63
CA LEU A 3 -9.54 59.95 -6.45
C LEU A 3 -8.44 59.24 -7.26
N LEU A 4 -7.67 58.35 -6.63
CA LEU A 4 -6.86 57.32 -7.30
C LEU A 4 -6.74 56.11 -6.34
N PRO A 5 -6.59 54.88 -6.86
CA PRO A 5 -7.58 53.82 -6.65
C PRO A 5 -7.18 52.80 -5.60
N LEU A 6 -8.22 52.12 -5.06
CA LEU A 6 -8.16 50.83 -4.36
C LEU A 6 -7.32 49.83 -5.18
N SER A 7 -6.00 49.85 -5.00
CA SER A 7 -5.14 48.77 -5.42
C SER A 7 -5.29 47.69 -4.36
N ALA A 8 -6.29 46.84 -4.58
CA ALA A 8 -6.50 45.62 -3.85
C ALA A 8 -5.19 44.80 -3.87
N LEU A 9 -4.42 44.92 -2.79
CA LEU A 9 -3.37 43.97 -2.47
C LEU A 9 -4.08 42.70 -2.00
N LEU A 10 -4.67 41.98 -2.96
CA LEU A 10 -5.04 40.59 -2.77
C LEU A 10 -3.72 39.82 -2.73
N LEU A 11 -3.08 39.81 -1.57
CA LEU A 11 -2.12 38.78 -1.20
C LEU A 11 -2.90 37.46 -1.23
N LEU A 12 -2.96 36.85 -2.41
CA LEU A 12 -3.24 35.45 -2.58
C LEU A 12 -2.19 34.73 -1.74
N LEU A 13 -2.56 34.39 -0.51
CA LEU A 13 -2.02 33.26 0.23
C LEU A 13 -2.25 32.03 -0.65
N THR A 14 -1.38 31.86 -1.64
CA THR A 14 -0.97 30.54 -2.08
C THR A 14 -0.15 29.98 -0.93
N ALA A 15 -0.85 29.65 0.17
CA ALA A 15 -0.39 28.58 1.02
C ALA A 15 -0.27 27.41 0.06
N GLY A 16 0.96 27.18 -0.41
CA GLY A 16 1.30 26.02 -1.18
C GLY A 16 0.84 24.86 -0.34
N LEU A 17 -0.31 24.28 -0.71
CA LEU A 17 -0.65 22.93 -0.37
C LEU A 17 0.47 22.13 -1.01
N ALA A 18 1.60 22.00 -0.31
CA ALA A 18 2.56 20.95 -0.54
C ALA A 18 1.77 19.66 -0.35
N ARG A 19 1.08 19.23 -1.40
CA ARG A 19 0.50 17.90 -1.50
C ARG A 19 1.71 17.01 -1.34
N ALA A 20 1.87 16.46 -0.14
CA ALA A 20 2.90 15.47 0.11
C ALA A 20 2.65 14.34 -0.89
N GLU A 21 3.46 14.32 -1.95
CA GLU A 21 3.41 13.24 -2.91
C GLU A 21 3.77 11.96 -2.18
N LEU A 22 3.04 10.88 -2.46
CA LEU A 22 3.41 9.58 -1.93
C LEU A 22 4.85 9.27 -2.36
N PRO A 23 5.66 8.65 -1.48
CA PRO A 23 6.99 8.24 -1.87
C PRO A 23 6.90 7.33 -3.11
N ALA A 24 7.97 7.31 -3.89
CA ALA A 24 8.10 6.28 -4.92
C ALA A 24 7.86 4.91 -4.29
N VAL A 25 7.20 4.01 -5.04
CA VAL A 25 7.10 2.62 -4.63
C VAL A 25 8.53 2.13 -4.35
N PRO A 26 8.81 1.38 -3.27
CA PRO A 26 10.13 0.80 -3.07
C PRO A 26 10.41 -0.27 -4.14
N ASP A 27 11.69 -0.60 -4.36
CA ASP A 27 12.02 -1.77 -5.17
C ASP A 27 11.56 -3.05 -4.44
N PRO A 28 10.73 -3.93 -5.04
CA PRO A 28 10.18 -5.06 -4.30
C PRO A 28 11.22 -6.10 -3.86
N ALA A 29 12.29 -6.30 -4.64
CA ALA A 29 13.35 -7.23 -4.28
C ALA A 29 14.15 -6.69 -3.08
N ALA A 30 14.59 -5.42 -3.15
CA ALA A 30 15.28 -4.75 -2.06
C ALA A 30 14.40 -4.69 -0.80
N TRP A 31 13.11 -4.36 -0.94
CA TRP A 31 12.16 -4.34 0.17
C TRP A 31 12.03 -5.70 0.86
N SER A 32 11.95 -6.78 0.07
CA SER A 32 11.88 -8.14 0.62
C SER A 32 13.17 -8.52 1.35
N ALA A 33 14.33 -8.00 0.93
CA ALA A 33 15.62 -8.27 1.54
C ALA A 33 15.89 -7.51 2.84
N LEU A 34 15.05 -6.53 3.18
CA LEU A 34 15.17 -5.82 4.46
C LEU A 34 14.96 -6.76 5.65
N PRO A 35 15.71 -6.59 6.76
CA PRO A 35 15.42 -7.25 8.02
C PRO A 35 13.97 -7.02 8.44
N PRO A 36 13.26 -8.03 9.01
CA PRO A 36 11.83 -7.93 9.30
C PRO A 36 11.44 -6.71 10.14
N ALA A 37 12.21 -6.37 11.16
CA ALA A 37 11.95 -5.22 12.02
C ALA A 37 12.09 -3.87 11.27
N GLN A 38 13.09 -3.75 10.41
CA GLN A 38 13.28 -2.57 9.56
C GLN A 38 12.13 -2.44 8.56
N ARG A 39 11.79 -3.55 7.90
CA ARG A 39 10.70 -3.60 6.92
C ARG A 39 9.36 -3.23 7.54
N GLU A 40 9.07 -3.67 8.76
CA GLU A 40 7.84 -3.30 9.46
C GLU A 40 7.81 -1.80 9.82
N THR A 41 8.96 -1.23 10.21
CA THR A 41 9.08 0.21 10.48
C THR A 41 8.78 1.02 9.21
N GLU A 42 9.39 0.65 8.08
CA GLU A 42 9.12 1.30 6.80
C GLU A 42 7.69 1.07 6.32
N ALA A 43 7.15 -0.14 6.49
CA ALA A 43 5.78 -0.47 6.14
C ALA A 43 4.77 0.37 6.93
N ARG A 44 5.01 0.57 8.23
CA ARG A 44 4.18 1.42 9.09
C ARG A 44 4.21 2.87 8.62
N ALA A 45 5.40 3.42 8.34
CA ALA A 45 5.52 4.79 7.82
C ALA A 45 4.79 4.96 6.48
N LEU A 46 4.92 3.98 5.57
CA LEU A 46 4.22 3.97 4.29
C LEU A 46 2.70 3.89 4.47
N ARG A 47 2.20 3.03 5.39
CA ARG A 47 0.77 2.92 5.69
C ARG A 47 0.20 4.25 6.20
N GLU A 48 0.90 4.95 7.09
CA GLU A 48 0.44 6.26 7.59
C GLU A 48 0.35 7.30 6.46
N ARG A 49 1.34 7.35 5.56
CA ARG A 49 1.29 8.23 4.37
C ARG A 49 0.13 7.89 3.44
N LEU A 50 -0.16 6.59 3.25
CA LEU A 50 -1.28 6.14 2.42
C LEU A 50 -2.64 6.46 3.05
N LYS A 51 -2.76 6.44 4.39
CA LYS A 51 -3.98 6.86 5.10
C LYS A 51 -4.31 8.32 4.84
N SER A 52 -3.30 9.21 4.85
CA SER A 52 -3.49 10.65 4.57
C SER A 52 -3.59 11.00 3.09
N ALA A 53 -3.26 10.08 2.18
CA ALA A 53 -3.30 10.33 0.74
C ALA A 53 -4.74 10.40 0.20
N THR A 54 -4.91 11.00 -0.98
CA THR A 54 -6.20 10.96 -1.69
C THR A 54 -6.47 9.56 -2.27
N PRO A 55 -7.73 9.22 -2.57
CA PRO A 55 -8.06 7.97 -3.29
C PRO A 55 -7.29 7.81 -4.60
N GLU A 56 -7.13 8.91 -5.34
CA GLU A 56 -6.37 8.98 -6.59
C GLU A 56 -4.91 8.61 -6.37
N GLN A 57 -4.24 9.24 -5.39
CA GLN A 57 -2.84 8.96 -5.07
C GLN A 57 -2.64 7.51 -4.63
N ARG A 58 -3.53 6.97 -3.79
CA ARG A 58 -3.49 5.56 -3.41
C ARG A 58 -3.67 4.62 -4.61
N ARG A 59 -4.54 4.96 -5.56
CA ARG A 59 -4.74 4.17 -6.78
C ARG A 59 -3.46 4.16 -7.62
N GLN A 60 -2.89 5.33 -7.89
CA GLN A 60 -1.64 5.46 -8.63
C GLN A 60 -0.49 4.70 -7.96
N PHE A 61 -0.39 4.76 -6.62
CA PHE A 61 0.63 4.00 -5.89
C PHE A 61 0.45 2.49 -6.09
N ARG A 62 -0.78 1.97 -6.02
CA ARG A 62 -1.08 0.55 -6.27
C ARG A 62 -0.79 0.14 -7.72
N GLU A 63 -1.11 0.99 -8.69
CA GLU A 63 -0.83 0.76 -10.12
C GLU A 63 0.69 0.65 -10.35
N ARG A 64 1.48 1.60 -9.86
CA ARG A 64 2.95 1.55 -9.95
C ARG A 64 3.54 0.33 -9.25
N LEU A 65 3.00 -0.06 -8.09
CA LEU A 65 3.43 -1.28 -7.40
C LEU A 65 3.14 -2.52 -8.22
N ARG A 66 1.96 -2.59 -8.85
CA ARG A 66 1.60 -3.70 -9.74
C ARG A 66 2.51 -3.77 -10.95
N GLU A 67 2.77 -2.64 -11.60
CA GLU A 67 3.69 -2.56 -12.75
C GLU A 67 5.07 -3.08 -12.36
N ARG A 68 5.65 -2.59 -11.26
CA ARG A 68 6.94 -3.07 -10.77
C ARG A 68 6.94 -4.55 -10.44
N MET A 69 5.92 -5.06 -9.77
CA MET A 69 5.80 -6.49 -9.51
C MET A 69 5.66 -7.30 -10.80
N SER A 70 4.97 -6.76 -11.82
CA SER A 70 4.76 -7.45 -13.09
C SER A 70 6.02 -7.48 -13.97
N SER A 71 6.90 -6.48 -13.84
CA SER A 71 8.15 -6.39 -14.59
C SER A 71 9.27 -7.27 -14.02
N LEU A 72 9.10 -7.82 -12.82
CA LEU A 72 10.08 -8.74 -12.23
C LEU A 72 10.05 -10.11 -12.93
N PRO A 73 11.22 -10.76 -13.11
CA PRO A 73 11.30 -12.15 -13.56
C PRO A 73 10.48 -13.09 -12.67
N PRO A 74 9.88 -14.15 -13.22
CA PRO A 74 9.10 -15.11 -12.45
C PRO A 74 9.82 -15.67 -11.22
N GLU A 75 11.12 -15.93 -11.33
CA GLU A 75 11.96 -16.44 -10.24
C GLU A 75 12.07 -15.44 -9.09
N GLN A 76 12.32 -14.16 -9.40
CA GLN A 76 12.38 -13.11 -8.36
C GLN A 76 11.04 -12.93 -7.65
N ARG A 77 9.92 -13.02 -8.38
CA ARG A 77 8.58 -12.97 -7.75
C ARG A 77 8.33 -14.15 -6.83
N ARG A 78 8.85 -15.34 -7.19
CA ARG A 78 8.77 -16.54 -6.34
C ARG A 78 9.60 -16.35 -5.07
N GLU A 79 10.84 -15.90 -5.19
CA GLU A 79 11.73 -15.65 -4.04
C GLU A 79 11.13 -14.64 -3.06
N ILE A 80 10.63 -13.50 -3.56
CA ILE A 80 9.93 -12.51 -2.73
C ILE A 80 8.75 -13.18 -1.99
N GLY A 81 7.96 -13.97 -2.71
CA GLY A 81 6.82 -14.69 -2.12
C GLY A 81 7.22 -15.71 -1.07
N GLU A 82 8.33 -16.43 -1.26
CA GLU A 82 8.86 -17.40 -0.31
C GLU A 82 9.36 -16.71 0.96
N ARG A 83 10.17 -15.67 0.83
CA ARG A 83 10.67 -14.91 1.98
C ARG A 83 9.54 -14.32 2.82
N LEU A 84 8.53 -13.73 2.18
CA LEU A 84 7.36 -13.18 2.90
C LEU A 84 6.56 -14.28 3.62
N ARG A 85 6.50 -15.50 3.08
CA ARG A 85 5.87 -16.65 3.74
C ARG A 85 6.70 -17.15 4.92
N GLU A 86 8.03 -17.17 4.80
CA GLU A 86 8.93 -17.53 5.90
C GLU A 86 8.83 -16.53 7.05
N ASP A 87 8.83 -15.23 6.74
CA ASP A 87 8.64 -14.18 7.72
C ASP A 87 7.30 -14.37 8.46
N TRP A 88 6.22 -14.65 7.75
CA TRP A 88 4.91 -14.92 8.36
C TRP A 88 4.95 -16.15 9.30
N LYS A 89 5.60 -17.22 8.87
CA LYS A 89 5.76 -18.44 9.68
C LYS A 89 6.58 -18.20 10.94
N SER A 90 7.54 -17.27 10.90
CA SER A 90 8.38 -16.91 12.05
C SER A 90 7.68 -16.03 13.10
N MET A 91 6.58 -15.36 12.72
CA MET A 91 5.81 -14.51 13.64
C MET A 91 5.03 -15.32 14.67
N ASN A 92 4.89 -14.77 15.87
CA ASN A 92 3.99 -15.33 16.88
C ASN A 92 2.52 -14.92 16.62
N ASP A 93 1.58 -15.54 17.34
CA ASP A 93 0.15 -15.32 17.15
C ASP A 93 -0.28 -13.88 17.44
N GLN A 94 0.34 -13.21 18.42
CA GLN A 94 0.05 -11.82 18.76
C GLN A 94 0.46 -10.87 17.62
N GLU A 95 1.63 -11.10 17.01
CA GLU A 95 2.10 -10.33 15.87
C GLU A 95 1.22 -10.53 14.63
N ARG A 96 0.84 -11.78 14.35
CA ARG A 96 -0.08 -12.10 13.25
C ARG A 96 -1.44 -11.44 13.46
N GLU A 97 -2.00 -11.50 14.68
CA GLU A 97 -3.28 -10.86 14.96
C GLU A 97 -3.20 -9.33 14.86
N ARG A 98 -2.09 -8.72 15.31
CA ARG A 98 -1.82 -7.29 15.10
C ARG A 98 -1.88 -6.94 13.60
N LEU A 99 -1.15 -7.66 12.76
CA LEU A 99 -1.14 -7.41 11.31
C LEU A 99 -2.50 -7.63 10.66
N ARG A 100 -3.25 -8.66 11.09
CA ARG A 100 -4.63 -8.90 10.63
C ARG A 100 -5.54 -7.73 11.04
N ALA A 101 -5.43 -7.24 12.27
CA ALA A 101 -6.20 -6.10 12.77
C ALA A 101 -5.88 -4.81 12.01
N GLU A 102 -4.59 -4.50 11.80
CA GLU A 102 -4.15 -3.36 11.01
C GLU A 102 -4.68 -3.42 9.57
N ARG A 103 -4.63 -4.61 8.95
CA ARG A 103 -5.20 -4.82 7.61
C ARG A 103 -6.71 -4.60 7.60
N ARG A 104 -7.45 -5.11 8.60
CA ARG A 104 -8.91 -4.89 8.71
C ARG A 104 -9.23 -3.40 8.86
N ALA A 105 -8.52 -2.70 9.74
CA ALA A 105 -8.70 -1.26 9.95
C ALA A 105 -8.41 -0.46 8.67
N TYR A 106 -7.33 -0.77 7.95
CA TYR A 106 -7.02 -0.12 6.68
C TYR A 106 -8.12 -0.33 5.63
N VAL A 107 -8.64 -1.55 5.49
CA VAL A 107 -9.74 -1.81 4.53
C VAL A 107 -11.03 -1.09 4.93
N GLN A 108 -11.29 -0.94 6.23
CA GLN A 108 -12.44 -0.19 6.75
C GLN A 108 -12.30 1.32 6.55
N SER A 109 -11.08 1.86 6.51
CA SER A 109 -10.83 3.28 6.27
C SER A 109 -10.92 3.68 4.79
N LEU A 110 -11.02 2.72 3.86
CA LEU A 110 -11.17 3.01 2.43
C LEU A 110 -12.59 3.48 2.10
N SER A 111 -12.72 4.33 1.09
CA SER A 111 -14.03 4.66 0.52
C SER A 111 -14.73 3.41 -0.05
N PRO A 112 -16.07 3.42 -0.19
CA PRO A 112 -16.80 2.28 -0.74
C PRO A 112 -16.28 1.82 -2.11
N ASP A 113 -15.93 2.76 -2.99
CA ASP A 113 -15.37 2.45 -4.31
C ASP A 113 -13.98 1.83 -4.26
N GLU A 114 -13.10 2.36 -3.42
CA GLU A 114 -11.77 1.79 -3.23
C GLU A 114 -11.83 0.39 -2.62
N ARG A 115 -12.71 0.17 -1.65
CA ARG A 115 -12.94 -1.15 -1.06
C ARG A 115 -13.47 -2.13 -2.10
N ARG A 116 -14.44 -1.71 -2.92
CA ARG A 116 -14.94 -2.53 -4.05
C ARG A 116 -13.83 -2.88 -5.01
N ALA A 117 -13.01 -1.91 -5.43
CA ALA A 117 -11.88 -2.14 -6.32
C ALA A 117 -10.88 -3.16 -5.73
N LEU A 118 -10.47 -2.98 -4.48
CA LEU A 118 -9.56 -3.89 -3.79
C LEU A 118 -10.12 -5.32 -3.71
N LEU A 119 -11.42 -5.47 -3.44
CA LEU A 119 -12.07 -6.78 -3.39
C LEU A 119 -12.18 -7.44 -4.77
N ARG A 120 -12.43 -6.65 -5.83
CA ARG A 120 -12.42 -7.16 -7.21
C ARG A 120 -11.03 -7.67 -7.58
N GLU A 121 -9.98 -6.88 -7.34
CA GLU A 121 -8.60 -7.28 -7.61
C GLU A 121 -8.21 -8.55 -6.85
N ARG A 122 -8.59 -8.65 -5.57
CA ARG A 122 -8.36 -9.87 -4.77
C ARG A 122 -9.06 -11.07 -5.39
N ARG A 123 -10.30 -10.91 -5.84
CA ARG A 123 -11.07 -11.99 -6.46
C ARG A 123 -10.42 -12.44 -7.76
N GLU A 124 -10.06 -11.52 -8.65
CA GLU A 124 -9.39 -11.83 -9.92
C GLU A 124 -8.05 -12.55 -9.70
N MET A 125 -7.27 -12.12 -8.70
CA MET A 125 -6.03 -12.80 -8.32
C MET A 125 -6.30 -14.24 -7.88
N LEU A 126 -7.31 -14.47 -7.03
CA LEU A 126 -7.67 -15.81 -6.59
C LEU A 126 -8.23 -16.67 -7.74
N GLU A 127 -9.00 -16.10 -8.66
CA GLU A 127 -9.53 -16.79 -9.83
C GLU A 127 -8.42 -17.34 -10.74
N ARG A 128 -7.30 -16.63 -10.84
CA ARG A 128 -6.10 -17.09 -11.56
C ARG A 128 -5.32 -18.21 -10.86
N MET A 129 -5.59 -18.45 -9.57
CA MET A 129 -4.99 -19.55 -8.81
C MET A 129 -5.82 -20.83 -8.96
N SER A 130 -5.15 -21.98 -8.99
CA SER A 130 -5.80 -23.28 -8.90
C SER A 130 -6.47 -23.47 -7.53
N PRO A 131 -7.51 -24.34 -7.42
CA PRO A 131 -8.12 -24.64 -6.13
C PRO A 131 -7.11 -25.12 -5.06
N GLU A 132 -6.08 -25.84 -5.46
CA GLU A 132 -5.03 -26.32 -4.55
C GLU A 132 -4.14 -25.18 -4.05
N GLU A 133 -3.74 -24.27 -4.93
CA GLU A 133 -2.96 -23.09 -4.57
C GLU A 133 -3.73 -22.20 -3.59
N ARG A 134 -5.04 -22.00 -3.82
CA ARG A 134 -5.90 -21.25 -2.88
C ARG A 134 -5.98 -21.93 -1.52
N ARG A 135 -6.14 -23.26 -1.48
CA ARG A 135 -6.18 -24.03 -0.23
C ARG A 135 -4.84 -23.94 0.50
N ARG A 136 -3.72 -24.04 -0.22
CA ARG A 136 -2.37 -23.90 0.33
C ARG A 136 -2.17 -22.52 0.94
N LEU A 137 -2.50 -21.46 0.20
CA LEU A 137 -2.43 -20.07 0.66
C LEU A 137 -3.29 -19.85 1.92
N LYS A 138 -4.51 -20.39 1.94
CA LYS A 138 -5.40 -20.30 3.10
C LYS A 138 -4.76 -20.93 4.33
N ARG A 139 -4.26 -22.17 4.24
CA ARG A 139 -3.60 -22.87 5.35
C ARG A 139 -2.38 -22.12 5.86
N GLU A 140 -1.54 -21.60 4.95
CA GLU A 140 -0.34 -20.86 5.32
C GLU A 140 -0.62 -19.53 6.03
N LEU A 141 -1.80 -18.94 5.82
CA LEU A 141 -2.18 -17.67 6.44
C LEU A 141 -3.10 -17.84 7.67
N GLU A 142 -3.68 -19.03 7.87
CA GLU A 142 -4.46 -19.39 9.05
C GLU A 142 -3.57 -19.90 10.20
N HIS A 143 -2.53 -20.65 9.86
CA HIS A 143 -1.49 -21.11 10.79
C HIS A 143 -0.34 -20.11 10.94
#